data_AF-A0A9F2RC34-F1
#
_entry.id   AF-A0A9F2RC34-F1
#
_cell.length_a   1.000
_cell.length_b   1.000
_cell.length_c   1.000
_cell.angle_alpha   90.00
_cell.angle_beta   90.00
_cell.angle_gamma   90.00
#
_symmetry.space_group_name_H-M   'P 1'
#
loop_
_entity.id
_entity.type
_entity.pdbx_description
1 polymer ?
#
loop_
_entity_poly.entity_id
_entity_poly.type
_entity_poly.pdbx_seq_one_letter_code
_entity_poly.pdbx_strand_id
1 'polypeptide(L)'
;MSRKDPSTACCEDMLIKIKLPDTKASDITLDIQEKLLDFRSPQKRLLLHLPHPVDTTGGKACFLSEQATLEVTLRMKREFDFINFA
;
A
#
# COMPACT_ATOMS: atom_id res chain seq x y z
N MET A 1 2.11 28.26 1.60
CA MET A 1 3.26 27.43 1.19
C MET A 1 3.18 26.13 1.97
N SER A 2 3.00 25.00 1.30
CA SER A 2 3.03 23.67 1.94
C SER A 2 4.41 23.47 2.58
N ARG A 3 4.50 23.11 3.87
CA ARG A 3 5.76 22.83 4.59
C ARG A 3 6.39 21.49 4.18
N LYS A 4 6.05 20.99 2.98
CA LYS A 4 6.55 19.73 2.44
C LYS A 4 7.86 19.97 1.70
N ASP A 5 8.83 19.11 1.94
CA ASP A 5 10.08 19.04 1.22
C ASP A 5 10.14 17.73 0.41
N PRO A 6 11.13 17.53 -0.48
CA PRO A 6 11.25 16.29 -1.24
C PRO A 6 11.83 15.13 -0.42
N SER A 7 11.92 15.23 0.91
CA SER A 7 12.38 14.14 1.76
C SER A 7 11.30 13.08 1.93
N THR A 8 11.73 11.86 2.26
CA THR A 8 10.82 10.76 2.60
C THR A 8 9.98 11.05 3.85
N ALA A 9 10.41 11.99 4.72
CA ALA A 9 9.66 12.39 5.90
C ALA A 9 8.36 13.11 5.57
N CYS A 10 8.26 13.75 4.40
CA CYS A 10 7.05 14.40 3.92
C CYS A 10 6.20 13.52 2.97
N CYS A 11 6.65 12.31 2.63
CA CYS A 11 5.83 11.37 1.86
C CYS A 11 4.71 10.82 2.74
N GLU A 12 3.47 10.93 2.29
CA GLU A 12 2.30 10.51 3.06
C GLU A 12 1.85 9.09 2.73
N ASP A 13 1.85 8.74 1.45
CA ASP A 13 1.33 7.48 0.94
C ASP A 13 2.46 6.62 0.37
N MET A 14 2.38 5.32 0.64
CA MET A 14 3.22 4.28 0.04
C MET A 14 2.43 3.60 -1.08
N LEU A 15 2.98 3.62 -2.29
CA LEU A 15 2.40 2.94 -3.46
C LEU A 15 3.14 1.63 -3.73
N ILE A 16 2.42 0.52 -3.71
CA ILE A 16 2.95 -0.82 -3.97
C ILE A 16 2.29 -1.33 -5.24
N LYS A 17 3.09 -1.71 -6.25
CA LYS A 17 2.60 -2.31 -7.50
C LYS A 17 3.03 -3.75 -7.59
N ILE A 18 2.06 -4.66 -7.60
CA ILE A 18 2.27 -6.11 -7.66
C ILE A 18 1.82 -6.60 -9.03
N LYS A 19 2.75 -7.11 -9.84
CA LYS A 19 2.43 -7.72 -11.14
C LYS A 19 1.86 -9.11 -10.93
N LEU A 20 0.65 -9.33 -11.41
CA LEU A 20 -0.12 -10.55 -11.25
C LEU A 20 -0.65 -11.01 -12.62
N PRO A 21 0.23 -11.53 -13.51
CA PRO A 21 -0.22 -12.09 -14.77
C PRO A 21 -1.21 -13.23 -14.50
N ASP A 22 -2.21 -13.34 -15.38
CA ASP A 22 -3.23 -14.39 -15.41
C ASP A 22 -4.11 -14.47 -14.15
N THR A 23 -4.21 -13.39 -13.38
CA THR A 23 -5.02 -13.33 -12.16
C THR A 23 -6.27 -12.47 -12.38
N LYS A 24 -7.43 -12.93 -11.89
CA LYS A 24 -8.67 -12.16 -11.91
C LYS A 24 -8.80 -11.33 -10.64
N ALA A 25 -9.40 -10.15 -10.74
CA ALA A 25 -9.65 -9.28 -9.60
C ALA A 25 -10.49 -9.94 -8.48
N SER A 26 -11.43 -10.82 -8.85
CA SER A 26 -12.29 -11.55 -7.91
C SER A 26 -11.53 -12.51 -6.99
N ASP A 27 -10.38 -12.98 -7.42
CA ASP A 27 -9.62 -14.04 -6.75
C ASP A 27 -8.53 -13.45 -5.84
N ILE A 28 -8.49 -12.12 -5.73
CA ILE A 28 -7.51 -11.37 -4.95
C ILE A 28 -8.06 -11.10 -3.56
N THR A 29 -7.34 -11.58 -2.55
CA THR A 29 -7.57 -11.21 -1.16
C THR A 29 -6.37 -10.41 -0.66
N LEU A 30 -6.62 -9.25 -0.09
CA LEU A 30 -5.62 -8.41 0.56
C LEU A 30 -5.97 -8.28 2.04
N ASP A 31 -4.98 -8.55 2.89
CA ASP A 31 -5.03 -8.31 4.32
C ASP A 31 -3.89 -7.35 4.68
N ILE A 32 -4.25 -6.22 5.27
CA ILE A 32 -3.31 -5.15 5.61
C ILE A 32 -3.33 -4.98 7.12
N GLN A 33 -2.18 -5.23 7.71
CA GLN A 33 -1.89 -4.95 9.11
C GLN A 33 -0.94 -3.77 9.20
N GLU A 34 -0.73 -3.28 10.41
CA GLU A 34 0.04 -2.07 10.67
C GLU A 34 1.41 -2.07 9.96
N LYS A 35 2.14 -3.20 9.94
CA LYS A 35 3.45 -3.31 9.27
C LYS A 35 3.55 -4.49 8.30
N LEU A 36 2.42 -4.99 7.82
CA LEU A 36 2.42 -6.22 7.05
C LEU A 36 1.31 -6.19 6.00
N LEU A 37 1.67 -6.54 4.76
CA LEU A 37 0.76 -6.73 3.65
C LEU A 37 0.77 -8.21 3.28
N ASP A 38 -0.36 -8.88 3.45
CA ASP A 38 -0.57 -10.27 3.01
C ASP A 38 -1.51 -10.27 1.81
N PHE A 39 -0.95 -10.56 0.65
CA PHE A 39 -1.67 -10.78 -0.57
C PHE A 39 -1.84 -12.29 -0.78
N ARG A 40 -3.08 -12.71 -1.05
CA ARG A 40 -3.44 -14.10 -1.32
C ARG A 40 -4.26 -14.20 -2.60
N SER A 41 -3.87 -15.13 -3.47
CA SER A 41 -4.66 -15.63 -4.59
C SER A 41 -4.54 -17.16 -4.66
N PRO A 42 -5.37 -17.85 -5.47
CA PRO A 42 -5.35 -19.32 -5.54
C PRO A 42 -3.98 -19.89 -5.92
N GLN A 43 -3.18 -19.14 -6.69
CA GLN A 43 -1.90 -19.62 -7.23
C GLN A 43 -0.69 -18.96 -6.57
N LYS A 44 -0.85 -17.80 -5.94
CA LYS A 44 0.26 -16.96 -5.48
C LYS A 44 -0.06 -16.38 -4.11
N ARG A 45 0.97 -16.28 -3.27
CA ARG A 45 0.91 -15.58 -1.99
C ARG A 45 2.12 -14.67 -1.86
N LEU A 46 1.91 -13.48 -1.35
CA LEU A 46 2.98 -12.54 -1.04
C LEU A 46 2.73 -11.98 0.36
N LEU A 47 3.67 -12.27 1.27
CA LEU A 47 3.72 -11.66 2.58
C LEU A 47 4.87 -10.65 2.58
N LEU A 48 4.55 -9.37 2.70
CA LEU A 48 5.50 -8.28 2.66
C LEU A 48 5.50 -7.52 3.99
N HIS A 49 6.65 -7.48 4.65
CA HIS A 49 6.84 -6.59 5.80
C HIS A 49 7.08 -5.16 5.32
N LEU A 50 6.31 -4.23 5.87
CA LEU A 50 6.39 -2.82 5.52
C LEU A 50 7.45 -2.12 6.39
N PRO A 51 8.23 -1.19 5.81
CA PRO A 51 9.26 -0.45 6.55
C PRO A 51 8.66 0.52 7.58
N HIS A 52 7.43 0.98 7.35
CA HIS A 52 6.73 1.92 8.21
C HIS A 52 5.32 1.41 8.55
N PRO A 53 4.80 1.78 9.74
CA PRO A 53 3.42 1.52 10.08
C PRO A 53 2.46 2.28 9.15
N VAL A 54 1.35 1.64 8.79
CA VAL A 54 0.31 2.19 7.91
C VAL A 54 -1.06 2.18 8.58
N ASP A 55 -1.95 3.04 8.10
CA ASP A 55 -3.37 2.96 8.43
C ASP A 55 -4.01 1.75 7.73
N THR A 56 -4.51 0.82 8.52
CA THR A 56 -5.14 -0.42 8.04
C THR A 56 -6.54 -0.18 7.47
N THR A 57 -7.15 0.98 7.73
CA THR A 57 -8.53 1.28 7.33
C THR A 57 -8.62 2.23 6.13
N GLY A 58 -7.67 3.16 5.99
CA GLY A 58 -7.63 4.17 4.93
C GLY A 58 -6.96 3.72 3.62
N GLY A 59 -6.51 2.46 3.51
CA GLY A 59 -5.84 1.94 2.32
C GLY A 59 -6.77 1.85 1.10
N LYS A 60 -6.22 2.07 -0.10
CA LYS A 60 -6.91 1.87 -1.38
C LYS A 60 -6.20 0.79 -2.19
N ALA A 61 -6.96 -0.13 -2.76
CA ALA A 61 -6.42 -1.14 -3.67
C ALA A 61 -7.20 -1.14 -4.98
N CYS A 62 -6.49 -1.12 -6.10
CA CYS A 62 -7.04 -1.09 -7.45
C CYS A 62 -6.34 -2.15 -8.31
N PHE A 63 -7.11 -3.05 -8.92
CA PHE A 63 -6.58 -4.00 -9.89
C PHE A 63 -6.73 -3.47 -11.31
N LEU A 64 -5.61 -3.24 -11.99
CA LEU A 64 -5.55 -2.79 -13.37
C LEU A 64 -5.46 -4.02 -14.29
N SER A 65 -6.61 -4.51 -14.76
CA SER A 65 -6.71 -5.69 -15.61
C SER A 65 -5.91 -5.58 -16.90
N GLU A 66 -5.85 -4.39 -17.51
CA GLU A 66 -5.07 -4.15 -18.75
C GLU A 66 -3.57 -4.37 -18.56
N GLN A 67 -3.06 -4.07 -17.37
CA GLN A 67 -1.64 -4.18 -17.01
C GLN A 67 -1.36 -5.42 -16.15
N ALA A 68 -2.39 -6.22 -15.86
CA ALA A 68 -2.37 -7.31 -14.91
C ALA A 68 -1.63 -6.94 -13.60
N THR A 69 -1.90 -5.74 -13.08
CA THR A 69 -1.15 -5.16 -11.95
C THR A 69 -2.10 -4.71 -10.85
N LEU A 70 -1.81 -5.12 -9.62
CA LEU A 70 -2.49 -4.66 -8.42
C LEU A 70 -1.73 -3.47 -7.84
N GLU A 71 -2.38 -2.32 -7.78
CA GLU A 71 -1.87 -1.11 -7.12
C GLU A 71 -2.50 -0.99 -5.73
N VAL A 72 -1.66 -0.89 -4.72
CA VAL A 72 -2.07 -0.70 -3.33
C VAL A 72 -1.46 0.60 -2.82
N THR A 73 -2.31 1.55 -2.47
CA THR A 73 -1.94 2.83 -1.86
C THR A 73 -2.24 2.76 -0.37
N LEU A 74 -1.19 2.85 0.44
CA LEU A 74 -1.27 2.77 1.90
C LEU A 74 -0.86 4.10 2.51
N ARG A 75 -1.71 4.67 3.35
CA ARG A 75 -1.37 5.87 4.13
C ARG A 75 -0.40 5.46 5.24
N MET A 76 0.80 6.03 5.26
CA MET A 76 1.74 5.81 6.37
C MET A 76 1.27 6.56 7.62
N LYS A 77 1.51 5.98 8.80
CA LYS A 77 1.16 6.55 10.10
C LYS A 77 2.37 6.55 11.02
N ARG A 78 3.25 7.53 10.85
CA ARG A 78 4.48 7.68 11.65
C ARG A 78 4.26 8.60 12.84
N GLU A 79 5.13 8.47 13.83
CA GLU A 79 5.02 9.18 15.12
C GLU A 79 4.87 10.70 14.97
N PHE A 80 5.63 11.33 14.06
CA PHE A 80 5.65 12.79 13.90
C PHE A 80 4.77 13.33 12.76
N ASP A 81 3.94 12.49 12.14
CA ASP A 81 3.10 12.89 11.01
C ASP A 81 2.11 14.00 11.39
N PHE A 82 1.69 14.08 12.66
CA PHE A 82 0.84 15.15 13.18
C PHE A 82 1.51 16.54 13.17
N ILE A 83 2.84 16.62 13.12
CA ILE A 83 3.59 17.88 13.01
C ILE A 83 3.85 18.19 11.54
N ASN A 84 4.14 17.16 10.75
CA ASN A 84 4.51 17.29 9.34
C ASN A 84 3.31 17.63 8.44
N PHE A 85 2.09 17.23 8.85
CA PHE A 85 0.87 17.38 8.06
C PHE A 85 -0.25 18.17 8.76
N ALA A 86 0.09 18.94 9.80
CA ALA A 86 -0.79 19.91 10.46
C ALA A 86 -1.09 21.16 9.61
#